data_AF-A0A9P6GR10-F1
#
_entry.id   AF-A0A9P6GR10-F1
#
_cell.length_a   1.000
_cell.length_b   1.000
_cell.length_c   1.000
_cell.angle_alpha   90.00
_cell.angle_beta   90.00
_cell.angle_gamma   90.00
#
_symmetry.space_group_name_H-M   'P 1'
#
loop_
_entity.id
_entity.type
_entity.pdbx_description
1 polymer ?
#
loop_
_entity_poly.entity_id
_entity_poly.type
_entity_poly.pdbx_seq_one_letter_code
_entity_poly.pdbx_strand_id
1 'polypeptide(L)'
;MDLSPITVWTDINWPEEKPVIGLISIVGTVKLHGTHADILISSDNTIALQSRNNAVLLETADNLGFAKSMSTKRPDILRLRDQFLLGSGSARRSKKVSFSRRLVIISAKINGSWVADVDYADIEAPEDDIYNISRGGTYRSMLYPEEPQRTIDELEPPANTIAAQSFCSNFKIKGGRFKPTFTPTPKSRQWTKQRSERLRAQCKSSDVLPSCVLVAVTVMRKLSALLPAMRWIPHDIEPPSSSKKEKDRPKRSILSWKPTEPNHGALKRRKSVVSLTSEADEELDARTHMQGQSAFFAMLPIEIRKMVYEYTEAAPHLYAPHTFSFLHITHLLYLPSHVPQPRLDTIRILRLKWTIRGMPYFRRNPSSKRPAYPEDTANWEKGWDILASMKRLRDLRVSIVDPSPEGIWEGHWLGVEGILIEAMKRVRIPRNYEVMLPYASCRVDWDVGGCNAKLLRPSLEEEAG
;
A
#
# COMPACT_ATOMS: atom_id res chain seq x y z
N MET A 1 -2.28 0.27 45.13
CA MET A 1 -2.35 1.34 44.11
C MET A 1 -3.43 0.92 43.13
N ASP A 2 -4.62 1.49 43.29
CA ASP A 2 -5.81 1.19 42.50
C ASP A 2 -5.69 1.79 41.10
N LEU A 3 -5.83 0.94 40.07
CA LEU A 3 -5.94 1.34 38.67
C LEU A 3 -7.43 1.47 38.31
N SER A 4 -7.94 2.70 38.32
CA SER A 4 -9.31 3.01 37.89
C SER A 4 -9.46 2.98 36.35
N PRO A 5 -10.68 2.75 35.81
CA PRO A 5 -10.91 2.55 34.38
C PRO A 5 -10.97 3.87 33.59
N ILE A 6 -10.30 3.87 32.43
CA ILE A 6 -10.30 4.95 31.44
C ILE A 6 -11.71 5.16 30.88
N THR A 7 -12.32 6.31 31.18
CA THR A 7 -13.58 6.77 30.59
C THR A 7 -13.26 7.99 29.73
N VAL A 8 -13.47 7.88 28.41
CA VAL A 8 -13.35 9.03 27.49
C VAL A 8 -14.72 9.65 27.35
N TRP A 9 -14.90 10.84 27.93
CA TRP A 9 -16.03 11.72 27.68
C TRP A 9 -15.61 12.72 26.60
N THR A 10 -16.40 12.86 25.53
CA THR A 10 -16.28 14.03 24.64
C THR A 10 -17.49 14.91 24.90
N ASP A 11 -17.27 15.97 25.69
CA ASP A 11 -18.26 17.00 25.96
C ASP A 11 -18.42 17.89 24.70
N ILE A 12 -19.67 18.21 24.35
CA ILE A 12 -20.06 18.87 23.09
C ILE A 12 -19.61 20.35 23.03
N ASN A 13 -19.25 20.94 24.18
CA ASN A 13 -18.87 22.34 24.29
C ASN A 13 -17.36 22.63 24.30
N TRP A 14 -16.51 21.62 24.06
CA TRP A 14 -15.05 21.81 24.03
C TRP A 14 -14.48 21.42 22.66
N PRO A 15 -14.25 22.39 21.74
CA PRO A 15 -13.51 22.09 20.54
C PRO A 15 -12.04 21.89 20.91
N GLU A 16 -11.39 20.89 20.30
CA GLU A 16 -9.94 20.71 20.25
C GLU A 16 -9.22 19.88 21.35
N GLU A 17 -9.88 19.01 22.11
CA GLU A 17 -9.11 17.97 22.81
C GLU A 17 -8.59 16.93 21.81
N LYS A 18 -7.28 16.98 21.53
CA LYS A 18 -6.59 16.00 20.70
C LYS A 18 -6.82 14.61 21.29
N PRO A 19 -7.29 13.62 20.51
CA PRO A 19 -7.51 12.27 21.03
C PRO A 19 -6.19 11.70 21.54
N VAL A 20 -6.13 11.44 22.84
CA VAL A 20 -4.96 10.85 23.50
C VAL A 20 -4.94 9.36 23.20
N ILE A 21 -3.96 8.90 22.42
CA ILE A 21 -3.75 7.47 22.21
C ILE A 21 -3.06 6.91 23.45
N GLY A 22 -3.74 6.03 24.17
CA GLY A 22 -3.18 5.36 25.34
C GLY A 22 -1.94 4.51 25.01
N LEU A 23 -1.17 4.17 26.05
CA LEU A 23 0.03 3.35 25.93
C LEU A 23 -0.27 1.99 25.28
N ILE A 24 0.62 1.52 24.42
CA ILE A 24 0.45 0.25 23.69
C ILE A 24 1.52 -0.73 24.14
N SER A 25 1.11 -1.81 24.82
CA SER A 25 2.01 -2.91 25.16
C SER A 25 2.39 -3.72 23.92
N ILE A 26 3.68 -3.91 23.73
CA ILE A 26 4.25 -4.68 22.62
C ILE A 26 5.17 -5.79 23.14
N VAL A 27 5.25 -6.86 22.35
CA VAL A 27 6.28 -7.89 22.45
C VAL A 27 7.18 -7.74 21.24
N GLY A 28 8.50 -7.74 21.45
CA GLY A 28 9.47 -7.66 20.38
C GLY A 28 10.47 -8.80 20.38
N THR A 29 11.08 -9.03 19.23
CA THR A 29 12.19 -9.97 19.03
C THR A 29 13.17 -9.40 18.00
N VAL A 30 14.23 -10.13 17.70
CA VAL A 30 15.26 -9.71 16.74
C VAL A 30 14.75 -9.76 15.30
N LYS A 31 15.03 -8.69 14.55
CA LYS A 31 14.83 -8.62 13.10
C LYS A 31 15.98 -9.31 12.41
N LEU A 32 15.65 -10.32 11.63
CA LEU A 32 16.61 -11.01 10.79
C LEU A 32 16.81 -10.27 9.47
N HIS A 33 18.06 -10.04 9.10
CA HIS A 33 18.41 -9.61 7.75
C HIS A 33 18.56 -10.87 6.90
N GLY A 34 17.48 -11.22 6.20
CA GLY A 34 17.41 -12.35 5.29
C GLY A 34 16.43 -12.08 4.17
N THR A 35 16.09 -13.13 3.43
CA THR A 35 15.05 -13.04 2.40
C THR A 35 13.76 -13.66 2.91
N HIS A 36 12.64 -13.00 2.66
CA HIS A 36 11.32 -13.51 3.03
C HIS A 36 10.99 -14.77 2.22
N ALA A 37 10.54 -15.80 2.91
CA ALA A 37 10.11 -17.05 2.31
C ALA A 37 8.99 -17.67 3.15
N ASP A 38 8.03 -18.31 2.48
CA ASP A 38 6.89 -18.97 3.11
C ASP A 38 6.84 -20.44 2.70
N ILE A 39 6.31 -21.27 3.59
CA ILE A 39 6.01 -22.68 3.34
C ILE A 39 4.52 -22.86 3.57
N LEU A 40 3.77 -23.04 2.48
CA LEU A 40 2.35 -23.35 2.52
C LEU A 40 2.19 -24.86 2.52
N ILE A 41 1.47 -25.40 3.51
CA ILE A 41 1.20 -26.83 3.64
C ILE A 41 -0.31 -27.03 3.60
N SER A 42 -0.78 -27.76 2.60
CA SER A 42 -2.19 -28.08 2.40
C SER A 42 -2.61 -29.31 3.22
N SER A 43 -3.92 -29.52 3.35
CA SER A 43 -4.51 -30.67 4.05
C SER A 43 -4.18 -32.03 3.40
N ASP A 44 -3.91 -32.04 2.10
CA ASP A 44 -3.48 -33.22 1.33
C ASP A 44 -1.96 -33.48 1.41
N ASN A 45 -1.27 -32.83 2.36
CA ASN A 45 0.18 -32.86 2.53
C ASN A 45 0.97 -32.24 1.35
N THR A 46 0.35 -31.54 0.41
CA THR A 46 1.11 -30.80 -0.61
C THR A 46 1.84 -29.61 0.03
N ILE A 47 3.05 -29.34 -0.44
CA ILE A 47 3.89 -28.24 0.05
C ILE A 47 4.16 -27.31 -1.13
N ALA A 48 3.84 -26.02 -0.95
CA ALA A 48 4.22 -24.96 -1.87
C ALA A 48 5.19 -24.01 -1.16
N LEU A 49 6.33 -23.77 -1.80
CA LEU A 49 7.35 -22.84 -1.33
C LEU A 49 7.11 -21.48 -1.99
N GLN A 50 7.12 -20.39 -1.23
CA GLN A 50 6.79 -19.07 -1.75
C GLN A 50 7.85 -18.04 -1.32
N SER A 51 7.93 -16.94 -2.07
CA SER A 51 8.63 -15.72 -1.65
C SER A 51 7.67 -14.55 -1.72
N ARG A 52 8.11 -13.39 -1.21
CA ARG A 52 7.33 -12.14 -1.28
C ARG A 52 6.80 -11.80 -2.69
N ASN A 53 7.55 -12.15 -3.74
CA ASN A 53 7.23 -11.77 -5.11
C ASN A 53 6.86 -12.96 -6.01
N ASN A 54 6.85 -14.18 -5.47
CA ASN A 54 6.54 -15.38 -6.25
C ASN A 54 5.78 -16.38 -5.39
N ALA A 55 4.52 -16.63 -5.76
CA ALA A 55 3.63 -17.55 -5.06
C ALA A 55 4.01 -19.03 -5.22
N VAL A 56 4.87 -19.37 -6.19
CA VAL A 56 5.36 -20.74 -6.41
C VAL A 56 6.85 -20.68 -6.78
N LEU A 57 7.70 -20.93 -5.80
CA LEU A 57 9.13 -21.13 -5.99
C LEU A 57 9.40 -22.56 -6.44
N LEU A 58 9.94 -22.70 -7.64
CA LEU A 58 10.48 -23.94 -8.18
C LEU A 58 12.00 -23.93 -8.03
N GLU A 59 12.64 -25.11 -8.05
CA GLU A 59 14.12 -25.18 -8.03
C GLU A 59 14.77 -24.47 -9.23
N THR A 60 14.07 -24.37 -10.36
CA THR A 60 14.52 -23.63 -11.55
C THR A 60 14.39 -22.12 -11.42
N ALA A 61 13.59 -21.64 -10.47
CA ALA A 61 13.32 -20.24 -10.17
C ALA A 61 13.54 -19.97 -8.67
N ASP A 62 14.65 -20.52 -8.15
CA ASP A 62 14.95 -20.54 -6.73
C ASP A 62 15.40 -19.16 -6.22
N ASN A 63 15.03 -18.84 -4.98
CA ASN A 63 15.43 -17.65 -4.28
C ASN A 63 16.56 -17.99 -3.30
N LEU A 64 17.81 -17.73 -3.71
CA LEU A 64 19.02 -18.02 -2.92
C LEU A 64 19.15 -19.50 -2.52
N GLY A 65 18.58 -20.42 -3.29
CA GLY A 65 18.66 -21.85 -3.01
C GLY A 65 17.72 -22.35 -1.90
N PHE A 66 16.70 -21.56 -1.55
CA PHE A 66 15.67 -21.91 -0.57
C PHE A 66 14.82 -23.08 -1.06
N ALA A 67 14.33 -23.05 -2.29
CA ALA A 67 13.46 -24.07 -2.85
C ALA A 67 14.15 -25.43 -2.90
N LYS A 68 15.40 -25.45 -3.38
CA LYS A 68 16.24 -26.65 -3.41
C LYS A 68 16.52 -27.21 -2.01
N SER A 69 16.82 -26.34 -1.03
CA SER A 69 17.11 -26.76 0.36
C SER A 69 15.88 -27.30 1.09
N MET A 70 14.70 -26.69 0.90
CA MET A 70 13.48 -27.11 1.58
C MET A 70 12.80 -28.31 0.92
N SER A 71 12.95 -28.50 -0.39
CA SER A 71 12.36 -29.65 -1.09
C SER A 71 12.92 -30.98 -0.58
N THR A 72 14.20 -31.01 -0.17
CA THR A 72 14.82 -32.20 0.43
C THR A 72 14.38 -32.45 1.89
N LYS A 73 13.72 -31.48 2.53
CA LYS A 73 13.29 -31.51 3.95
C LYS A 73 11.80 -31.75 4.12
N ARG A 74 11.14 -32.28 3.08
CA ARG A 74 9.69 -32.55 3.06
C ARG A 74 9.20 -33.36 4.29
N PRO A 75 9.86 -34.45 4.73
CA PRO A 75 9.40 -35.20 5.90
C PRO A 75 9.37 -34.36 7.17
N ASP A 76 10.41 -33.57 7.43
CA ASP A 76 10.50 -32.73 8.62
C ASP A 76 9.54 -31.56 8.60
N ILE A 77 9.30 -30.96 7.43
CA ILE A 77 8.27 -29.92 7.28
C ILE A 77 6.88 -30.46 7.63
N LEU A 78 6.53 -31.66 7.17
CA LEU A 78 5.26 -32.31 7.53
C LEU A 78 5.20 -32.66 9.01
N ARG A 79 6.30 -33.14 9.60
CA ARG A 79 6.40 -33.39 11.05
C ARG A 79 6.17 -32.11 11.85
N LEU A 80 6.76 -30.99 11.45
CA LEU A 80 6.56 -29.69 12.11
C LEU A 80 5.09 -29.26 12.02
N ARG A 81 4.45 -29.42 10.86
CA ARG A 81 3.01 -29.16 10.72
C ARG A 81 2.19 -29.98 11.71
N ASP A 82 2.47 -31.27 11.84
CA ASP A 82 1.73 -32.13 12.75
C ASP A 82 1.90 -31.68 14.21
N GLN A 83 3.09 -31.20 14.60
CA GLN A 83 3.31 -30.57 15.90
C GLN A 83 2.49 -29.28 16.07
N PHE A 84 2.39 -28.44 15.03
CA PHE A 84 1.55 -27.24 15.03
C PHE A 84 0.05 -27.58 15.19
N LEU A 85 -0.42 -28.68 14.60
CA LEU A 85 -1.81 -29.12 14.69
C LEU A 85 -2.16 -29.74 16.04
N LEU A 86 -1.22 -30.46 16.66
CA LEU A 86 -1.44 -31.14 17.94
C LEU A 86 -1.35 -30.22 19.16
N GLY A 87 -0.76 -29.03 19.02
CA GLY A 87 -0.36 -28.22 20.16
C GLY A 87 0.87 -28.83 20.86
N SER A 88 1.74 -27.98 21.40
CA SER A 88 3.08 -28.31 21.91
C SER A 88 3.13 -29.51 22.88
N GLY A 89 3.37 -30.70 22.31
CA GLY A 89 3.71 -31.93 23.03
C GLY A 89 5.21 -32.19 22.92
N SER A 90 5.94 -31.98 24.00
CA SER A 90 7.41 -32.03 24.04
C SER A 90 8.00 -33.37 23.60
N ALA A 91 8.70 -33.39 22.46
CA ALA A 91 9.64 -34.45 22.10
C ALA A 91 10.97 -33.84 21.64
N ARG A 92 12.04 -34.05 22.40
CA ARG A 92 13.41 -33.64 22.03
C ARG A 92 14.32 -34.85 21.91
N ARG A 93 15.04 -34.95 20.79
CA ARG A 93 16.30 -35.69 20.62
C ARG A 93 17.29 -34.75 19.95
N SER A 94 18.55 -34.78 20.37
CA SER A 94 19.61 -33.96 19.80
C SER A 94 20.84 -34.79 19.42
N LYS A 95 21.31 -34.59 18.19
CA LYS A 95 22.63 -34.96 17.68
C LYS A 95 23.30 -33.68 17.10
N LYS A 96 24.53 -33.79 16.61
CA LYS A 96 25.41 -32.64 16.31
C LYS A 96 25.63 -32.54 14.80
N VAL A 97 25.27 -31.41 14.19
CA VAL A 97 25.31 -31.19 12.73
C VAL A 97 26.11 -29.93 12.34
N SER A 98 26.67 -29.96 11.12
CA SER A 98 27.50 -28.95 10.44
C SER A 98 26.65 -28.02 9.55
N PHE A 99 27.03 -26.74 9.39
CA PHE A 99 26.11 -25.67 8.95
C PHE A 99 26.12 -25.33 7.45
N SER A 100 24.92 -25.29 6.85
CA SER A 100 24.61 -24.50 5.64
C SER A 100 23.28 -23.73 5.83
N ARG A 101 22.69 -23.16 4.76
CA ARG A 101 21.57 -22.20 4.78
C ARG A 101 20.42 -22.59 5.74
N ARG A 102 19.94 -21.62 6.55
CA ARG A 102 18.95 -21.84 7.61
C ARG A 102 17.61 -21.18 7.34
N LEU A 103 16.53 -21.82 7.80
CA LEU A 103 15.19 -21.24 7.88
C LEU A 103 14.90 -20.87 9.34
N VAL A 104 14.34 -19.67 9.56
CA VAL A 104 13.86 -19.26 10.88
C VAL A 104 12.37 -18.98 10.80
N ILE A 105 11.58 -19.72 11.56
CA ILE A 105 10.13 -19.55 11.70
C ILE A 105 9.90 -18.30 12.53
N ILE A 106 9.31 -17.28 11.93
CA ILE A 106 8.98 -16.01 12.60
C ILE A 106 7.49 -15.87 12.93
N SER A 107 6.62 -16.56 12.18
CA SER A 107 5.18 -16.53 12.34
C SER A 107 4.55 -17.80 11.77
N ALA A 108 3.40 -18.20 12.32
CA ALA A 108 2.64 -19.35 11.83
C ALA A 108 1.15 -19.02 11.71
N LYS A 109 0.55 -19.44 10.59
CA LYS A 109 -0.88 -19.30 10.32
C LYS A 109 -1.50 -20.68 10.14
N ILE A 110 -2.32 -21.09 11.10
CA ILE A 110 -2.98 -22.40 11.12
C ILE A 110 -4.47 -22.20 10.85
N ASN A 111 -5.00 -22.92 9.85
CA ASN A 111 -6.43 -22.88 9.50
C ASN A 111 -6.98 -21.44 9.37
N GLY A 112 -6.22 -20.57 8.71
CA GLY A 112 -6.61 -19.19 8.47
C GLY A 112 -6.33 -18.20 9.62
N SER A 113 -5.85 -18.68 10.78
CA SER A 113 -5.63 -17.85 11.99
C SER A 113 -4.15 -17.80 12.36
N TRP A 114 -3.62 -16.62 12.70
CA TRP A 114 -2.27 -16.53 13.26
C TRP A 114 -2.24 -17.06 14.68
N VAL A 115 -1.16 -17.78 14.99
CA VAL A 115 -0.90 -18.35 16.30
C VAL A 115 0.09 -17.44 17.03
N ALA A 116 -0.02 -17.34 18.36
CA ALA A 116 0.92 -16.53 19.14
C ALA A 116 2.29 -17.22 19.20
N ASP A 117 3.37 -16.44 19.14
CA ASP A 117 4.75 -16.94 19.14
C ASP A 117 5.07 -17.88 20.30
N VAL A 118 4.39 -17.69 21.44
CA VAL A 118 4.56 -18.51 22.65
C VAL A 118 4.00 -19.92 22.50
N ASP A 119 2.99 -20.12 21.66
CA ASP A 119 2.29 -21.41 21.54
C ASP A 119 3.09 -22.42 20.69
N TYR A 120 4.06 -21.94 19.92
CA TYR A 120 4.91 -22.75 19.05
C TYR A 120 6.41 -22.60 19.33
N ALA A 121 6.77 -22.00 20.47
CA ALA A 121 8.14 -21.65 20.79
C ALA A 121 9.11 -22.85 20.77
N ASP A 122 8.61 -24.08 20.92
CA ASP A 122 9.34 -25.34 20.91
C ASP A 122 9.28 -26.09 19.56
N ILE A 123 8.54 -25.59 18.57
CA ILE A 123 8.39 -26.22 17.25
C ILE A 123 9.53 -25.78 16.33
N GLU A 124 10.44 -26.72 16.08
CA GLU A 124 11.64 -26.53 15.25
C GLU A 124 12.28 -27.87 14.84
N ALA A 125 13.14 -27.84 13.82
CA ALA A 125 13.94 -28.98 13.38
C ALA A 125 15.41 -28.55 13.19
N PRO A 126 16.17 -28.40 14.30
CA PRO A 126 17.53 -27.87 14.25
C PRO A 126 18.50 -28.74 13.43
N GLU A 127 18.25 -30.05 13.40
CA GLU A 127 19.04 -31.00 12.59
C GLU A 127 18.88 -30.75 11.09
N ASP A 128 17.77 -30.13 10.70
CA ASP A 128 17.42 -29.76 9.34
C ASP A 128 17.57 -28.25 9.11
N ASP A 129 18.33 -27.55 9.95
CA ASP A 129 18.53 -26.11 9.88
C ASP A 129 17.23 -25.27 9.89
N ILE A 130 16.15 -25.78 10.50
CA ILE A 130 14.89 -25.06 10.72
C ILE A 130 14.80 -24.70 12.21
N TYR A 131 14.79 -23.41 12.49
CA TYR A 131 14.81 -22.87 13.85
C TYR A 131 13.57 -22.04 14.12
N ASN A 132 13.20 -21.91 15.39
CA ASN A 132 12.17 -20.95 15.79
C ASN A 132 12.78 -19.60 16.23
N ILE A 133 12.13 -18.49 15.89
CA ILE A 133 12.56 -17.15 16.33
C ILE A 133 12.51 -17.00 17.86
N SER A 134 11.69 -17.79 18.55
CA SER A 134 11.60 -17.84 20.01
C SER A 134 12.97 -18.09 20.67
N ARG A 135 13.87 -18.84 20.02
CA ARG A 135 15.26 -19.04 20.48
C ARG A 135 16.04 -17.74 20.56
N GLY A 136 15.67 -16.74 19.77
CA GLY A 136 16.27 -15.42 19.79
C GLY A 136 15.94 -14.64 21.06
N GLY A 137 14.98 -15.10 21.86
CA GLY A 137 14.44 -14.37 23.00
C GLY A 137 13.38 -13.35 22.56
N THR A 138 12.61 -12.89 23.55
CA THR A 138 11.60 -11.84 23.38
C THR A 138 11.77 -10.80 24.47
N TYR A 139 11.47 -9.54 24.18
CA TYR A 139 11.34 -8.48 25.17
C TYR A 139 9.93 -7.90 25.15
N ARG A 140 9.51 -7.29 26.25
CA ARG A 140 8.26 -6.53 26.34
C ARG A 140 8.61 -5.05 26.49
N SER A 141 7.85 -4.18 25.86
CA SER A 141 8.01 -2.73 25.97
C SER A 141 6.66 -2.03 25.81
N MET A 142 6.65 -0.72 26.02
CA MET A 142 5.49 0.14 25.87
C MET A 142 5.78 1.15 24.77
N LEU A 143 4.86 1.29 23.81
CA LEU A 143 4.90 2.40 22.86
C LEU A 143 4.16 3.59 23.48
N TYR A 144 4.78 4.77 23.41
CA TYR A 144 4.26 6.06 23.82
C TYR A 144 3.98 6.88 22.54
N PRO A 145 2.75 6.83 21.98
CA PRO A 145 2.46 7.46 20.68
C PRO A 145 2.69 8.97 20.65
N GLU A 146 2.54 9.63 21.80
CA GLU A 146 2.79 11.07 21.95
C GLU A 146 4.24 11.40 22.33
N GLU A 147 5.05 10.40 22.70
CA GLU A 147 6.47 10.57 23.05
C GLU A 147 7.36 9.59 22.26
N PRO A 148 7.59 9.82 20.96
CA PRO A 148 8.32 8.88 20.10
C PRO A 148 9.75 8.64 20.55
N GLN A 149 10.43 9.68 21.07
CA GLN A 149 11.81 9.55 21.55
C GLN A 149 11.89 8.65 22.78
N ARG A 150 10.98 8.83 23.75
CA ARG A 150 10.87 7.95 24.91
C ARG A 150 10.65 6.49 24.51
N THR A 151 9.80 6.27 23.51
CA THR A 151 9.59 4.93 22.95
C THR A 151 10.90 4.32 22.45
N ILE A 152 11.74 5.09 21.75
CA ILE A 152 13.04 4.62 21.25
C ILE A 152 13.98 4.31 22.42
N ASP A 153 14.09 5.24 23.37
CA ASP A 153 15.01 5.14 24.50
C ASP A 153 14.69 3.94 25.41
N GLU A 154 13.42 3.64 25.64
CA GLU A 154 12.99 2.50 26.46
C GLU A 154 13.09 1.15 25.71
N LEU A 155 13.09 1.17 24.39
CA LEU A 155 12.98 -0.03 23.55
C LEU A 155 14.35 -0.50 23.05
N GLU A 156 15.28 0.41 22.81
CA GLU A 156 16.60 0.09 22.29
C GLU A 156 17.45 -0.77 23.25
N PRO A 157 17.55 -0.49 24.57
CA PRO A 157 18.32 -1.31 25.50
C PRO A 157 17.86 -2.79 25.58
N PRO A 158 16.56 -3.11 25.76
CA PRO A 158 16.13 -4.51 25.78
C PRO A 158 16.28 -5.19 24.41
N ALA A 159 16.06 -4.47 23.31
CA ALA A 159 16.30 -4.99 21.97
C ALA A 159 17.77 -5.37 21.75
N ASN A 160 18.69 -4.50 22.16
CA ASN A 160 20.14 -4.73 22.08
C ASN A 160 20.57 -5.90 22.98
N THR A 161 19.97 -6.03 24.16
CA THR A 161 20.24 -7.15 25.09
C THR A 161 19.84 -8.49 24.47
N ILE A 162 18.64 -8.58 23.90
CA ILE A 162 18.15 -9.80 23.24
C ILE A 162 19.00 -10.14 22.00
N ALA A 163 19.36 -9.13 21.21
CA ALA A 163 20.24 -9.29 20.05
C ALA A 163 21.64 -9.83 20.43
N ALA A 164 22.23 -9.32 21.52
CA ALA A 164 23.57 -9.69 21.94
C ALA A 164 23.64 -11.07 22.62
N GLN A 165 22.74 -11.35 23.56
CA GLN A 165 22.87 -12.50 24.45
C GLN A 165 22.24 -13.78 23.88
N SER A 166 21.02 -13.67 23.35
CA SER A 166 20.21 -14.84 23.02
C SER A 166 20.38 -15.27 21.56
N PHE A 167 20.36 -14.34 20.63
CA PHE A 167 20.37 -14.70 19.21
C PHE A 167 21.73 -15.22 18.71
N CYS A 168 22.82 -14.47 18.92
CA CYS A 168 24.15 -14.88 18.42
C CYS A 168 24.61 -16.22 19.02
N SER A 169 24.34 -16.44 20.31
CA SER A 169 24.70 -17.68 21.01
C SER A 169 23.86 -18.87 20.52
N ASN A 170 22.53 -18.74 20.54
CA ASN A 170 21.62 -19.85 20.21
C ASN A 170 21.67 -20.25 18.73
N PHE A 171 21.95 -19.29 17.85
CA PHE A 171 22.11 -19.55 16.43
C PHE A 171 23.58 -19.73 16.02
N LYS A 172 24.55 -19.62 16.92
CA LYS A 172 26.00 -19.72 16.59
C LYS A 172 26.39 -18.80 15.42
N ILE A 173 25.86 -17.57 15.39
CA ILE A 173 26.17 -16.55 14.37
C ILE A 173 27.20 -15.58 14.96
N LYS A 174 28.27 -15.29 14.22
CA LYS A 174 29.28 -14.28 14.61
C LYS A 174 29.03 -12.96 13.86
N GLY A 175 29.03 -11.83 14.56
CA GLY A 175 29.24 -10.50 13.97
C GLY A 175 28.05 -9.80 13.29
N GLY A 176 26.80 -10.10 13.65
CA GLY A 176 25.63 -9.43 13.07
C GLY A 176 25.18 -8.16 13.81
N ARG A 177 24.82 -7.10 13.08
CA ARG A 177 23.97 -6.01 13.60
C ARG A 177 22.50 -6.38 13.39
N PHE A 178 21.73 -6.45 14.46
CA PHE A 178 20.30 -6.76 14.41
C PHE A 178 19.48 -5.50 14.63
N LYS A 179 18.28 -5.46 14.05
CA LYS A 179 17.28 -4.40 14.33
C LYS A 179 16.14 -5.03 15.16
N PRO A 180 15.38 -4.27 15.94
CA PRO A 180 14.19 -4.81 16.60
C PRO A 180 13.00 -5.01 15.64
N THR A 181 12.08 -5.93 15.97
CA THR A 181 10.75 -6.11 15.34
C THR A 181 9.70 -6.33 16.43
N PHE A 182 8.43 -5.96 16.19
CA PHE A 182 7.39 -5.88 17.23
C PHE A 182 6.04 -6.44 16.77
N THR A 183 5.27 -6.97 17.73
CA THR A 183 3.86 -7.32 17.60
C THR A 183 3.07 -6.86 18.84
N PRO A 184 1.76 -6.52 18.72
CA PRO A 184 0.94 -6.15 19.86
C PRO A 184 0.74 -7.32 20.84
N THR A 185 0.70 -7.03 22.15
CA THR A 185 0.39 -8.06 23.16
C THR A 185 -1.07 -8.54 23.03
N PRO A 186 -1.36 -9.87 23.01
CA PRO A 186 -2.73 -10.38 23.01
C PRO A 186 -3.54 -9.87 24.21
N LYS A 187 -4.77 -9.36 23.99
CA LYS A 187 -5.71 -8.95 25.06
C LYS A 187 -6.60 -10.13 25.47
N SER A 188 -7.01 -10.20 26.76
CA SER A 188 -7.89 -11.26 27.27
C SER A 188 -9.32 -11.16 26.72
N ARG A 189 -9.94 -12.33 26.41
CA ARG A 189 -11.21 -12.47 25.68
C ARG A 189 -12.47 -11.93 26.38
N GLN A 190 -12.50 -11.81 27.71
CA GLN A 190 -13.74 -11.46 28.46
C GLN A 190 -14.16 -9.98 28.34
N TRP A 191 -13.26 -9.09 27.93
CA TRP A 191 -13.46 -7.63 28.04
C TRP A 191 -14.23 -7.00 26.85
N THR A 192 -14.40 -7.72 25.73
CA THR A 192 -14.89 -7.17 24.46
C THR A 192 -16.40 -7.19 24.27
N LYS A 193 -17.14 -8.08 24.98
CA LYS A 193 -18.58 -8.27 24.77
C LYS A 193 -19.42 -7.13 25.35
N GLN A 194 -19.14 -6.75 26.60
CA GLN A 194 -19.90 -5.76 27.39
C GLN A 194 -19.80 -4.31 26.84
N ARG A 195 -18.72 -3.99 26.12
CA ARG A 195 -18.48 -2.66 25.52
C ARG A 195 -19.20 -2.49 24.17
N SER A 196 -19.44 -3.58 23.43
CA SER A 196 -20.09 -3.54 22.11
C SER A 196 -21.58 -3.24 22.17
N GLU A 197 -22.27 -3.68 23.23
CA GLU A 197 -23.70 -3.46 23.44
C GLU A 197 -24.02 -2.01 23.85
N ARG A 198 -23.16 -1.38 24.65
CA ARG A 198 -23.33 0.03 25.07
C ARG A 198 -23.15 1.02 23.91
N LEU A 199 -22.25 0.74 22.96
CA LEU A 199 -21.98 1.63 21.82
C LEU A 199 -23.06 1.56 20.74
N ARG A 200 -23.74 0.42 20.56
CA ARG A 200 -24.90 0.32 19.65
C ARG A 200 -26.09 1.18 20.09
N ALA A 201 -26.21 1.48 21.38
CA ALA A 201 -27.25 2.35 21.90
C ALA A 201 -26.99 3.85 21.60
N GLN A 202 -25.73 4.24 21.35
CA GLN A 202 -25.30 5.64 21.29
C GLN A 202 -25.24 6.19 19.85
N CYS A 203 -25.05 5.35 18.83
CA CYS A 203 -24.98 5.75 17.42
C CYS A 203 -26.33 6.13 16.77
N LYS A 204 -27.45 6.17 17.51
CA LYS A 204 -28.78 6.51 16.94
C LYS A 204 -29.08 8.02 16.91
N SER A 205 -28.19 8.89 17.39
CA SER A 205 -28.45 10.34 17.43
C SER A 205 -27.19 11.16 17.15
N SER A 206 -27.07 11.73 15.95
CA SER A 206 -26.55 13.09 15.65
C SER A 206 -25.81 13.20 14.30
N ASP A 207 -26.05 14.34 13.64
CA ASP A 207 -25.48 14.78 12.37
C ASP A 207 -24.35 15.81 12.60
N VAL A 208 -23.06 15.42 12.63
CA VAL A 208 -21.93 16.35 12.41
C VAL A 208 -20.69 15.57 11.90
N LEU A 209 -20.32 15.76 10.63
CA LEU A 209 -19.22 15.07 9.91
C LEU A 209 -17.88 15.82 9.71
N PRO A 210 -17.75 17.17 9.79
CA PRO A 210 -16.50 17.83 9.36
C PRO A 210 -15.27 17.63 10.27
N SER A 211 -15.42 17.48 11.59
CA SER A 211 -14.30 17.45 12.54
C SER A 211 -13.59 16.08 12.61
N CYS A 212 -14.32 14.98 12.41
CA CYS A 212 -13.77 13.62 12.47
C CYS A 212 -12.71 13.34 11.39
N VAL A 213 -12.82 14.01 10.24
CA VAL A 213 -11.99 13.74 9.06
C VAL A 213 -10.57 14.30 9.20
N LEU A 214 -10.42 15.49 9.81
CA LEU A 214 -9.11 16.10 10.05
C LEU A 214 -8.30 15.28 11.07
N VAL A 215 -8.99 14.68 12.05
CA VAL A 215 -8.41 13.77 13.05
C VAL A 215 -7.91 12.48 12.41
N ALA A 216 -8.71 11.84 11.54
CA ALA A 216 -8.32 10.61 10.86
C ALA A 216 -7.07 10.77 9.99
N VAL A 217 -6.98 11.86 9.22
CA VAL A 217 -5.81 12.16 8.38
C VAL A 217 -4.56 12.45 9.23
N THR A 218 -4.71 13.18 10.34
CA THR A 218 -3.61 13.50 11.26
C THR A 218 -3.06 12.25 11.94
N VAL A 219 -3.93 11.34 12.38
CA VAL A 219 -3.52 10.10 13.03
C VAL A 219 -2.91 9.10 12.04
N MET A 220 -3.43 8.98 10.81
CA MET A 220 -2.79 8.14 9.78
C MET A 220 -1.38 8.64 9.42
N ARG A 221 -1.17 9.96 9.44
CA ARG A 221 0.15 10.59 9.28
C ARG A 221 1.06 10.33 10.48
N LYS A 222 0.56 10.45 11.73
CA LYS A 222 1.30 10.09 12.95
C LYS A 222 1.69 8.60 12.97
N LEU A 223 0.76 7.70 12.64
CA LEU A 223 1.03 6.26 12.56
C LEU A 223 2.06 5.91 11.49
N SER A 224 2.00 6.57 10.33
CA SER A 224 3.00 6.39 9.27
C SER A 224 4.39 6.90 9.68
N ALA A 225 4.46 7.94 10.52
CA ALA A 225 5.71 8.44 11.10
C ALA A 225 6.27 7.53 12.21
N LEU A 226 5.40 6.89 13.01
CA LEU A 226 5.78 5.96 14.07
C LEU A 226 6.20 4.58 13.53
N LEU A 227 5.72 4.19 12.34
CA LEU A 227 6.00 2.89 11.70
C LEU A 227 6.60 3.08 10.28
N PRO A 228 7.77 3.71 10.13
CA PRO A 228 8.33 4.12 8.83
C PRO A 228 8.64 2.94 7.88
N ALA A 229 8.55 1.69 8.35
CA ALA A 229 8.73 0.48 7.56
C ALA A 229 7.44 -0.11 6.95
N MET A 230 6.25 0.44 7.26
CA MET A 230 4.98 0.01 6.66
C MET A 230 4.68 0.80 5.39
N ARG A 231 5.05 0.24 4.24
CA ARG A 231 4.61 0.73 2.93
C ARG A 231 3.24 0.12 2.61
N TRP A 232 2.21 0.96 2.55
CA TRP A 232 0.87 0.57 2.13
C TRP A 232 0.85 0.35 0.61
N ILE A 233 0.61 -0.88 0.19
CA ILE A 233 0.35 -1.25 -1.21
C ILE A 233 -0.96 -2.05 -1.18
N PRO A 234 -2.06 -1.54 -1.76
CA PRO A 234 -3.27 -2.34 -1.93
C PRO A 234 -2.92 -3.58 -2.77
N HIS A 235 -3.25 -4.77 -2.26
CA HIS A 235 -3.03 -6.05 -2.95
C HIS A 235 -3.98 -6.26 -4.17
N ASP A 236 -4.85 -5.29 -4.45
CA ASP A 236 -5.93 -5.41 -5.44
C ASP A 236 -5.62 -4.72 -6.79
N ILE A 237 -4.37 -4.32 -7.04
CA ILE A 237 -3.95 -3.77 -8.34
C ILE A 237 -3.19 -4.86 -9.09
N GLU A 238 -3.82 -5.48 -10.07
CA GLU A 238 -3.12 -6.31 -11.05
C GLU A 238 -2.01 -5.49 -11.71
N PRO A 239 -0.77 -6.02 -11.83
CA PRO A 239 0.25 -5.34 -12.62
C PRO A 239 -0.29 -5.16 -14.04
N PRO A 240 -0.04 -4.01 -14.71
CA PRO A 240 -0.47 -3.82 -16.08
C PRO A 240 0.02 -5.01 -16.89
N SER A 241 -0.91 -5.72 -17.52
CA SER A 241 -0.61 -6.80 -18.44
C SER A 241 0.45 -6.28 -19.42
N SER A 242 1.59 -6.96 -19.45
CA SER A 242 2.65 -6.65 -20.38
C SER A 242 2.12 -6.93 -21.78
N SER A 243 1.60 -5.89 -22.43
CA SER A 243 1.37 -5.93 -23.87
C SER A 243 2.73 -6.22 -24.50
N LYS A 244 2.84 -7.41 -25.09
CA LYS A 244 3.98 -7.83 -25.89
C LYS A 244 4.17 -6.75 -26.96
N LYS A 245 5.21 -5.93 -26.82
CA LYS A 245 5.72 -5.13 -27.94
C LYS A 245 6.22 -6.11 -28.98
N GLU A 246 5.39 -6.33 -29.99
CA GLU A 246 5.75 -6.97 -31.24
C GLU A 246 6.92 -6.19 -31.83
N LYS A 247 8.07 -6.88 -31.89
CA LYS A 247 9.33 -6.30 -32.33
C LYS A 247 9.38 -6.49 -33.83
N ASP A 248 9.00 -5.46 -34.57
CA ASP A 248 9.21 -5.39 -36.02
C ASP A 248 10.69 -5.67 -36.34
N ARG A 249 10.92 -6.81 -37.00
CA ARG A 249 12.19 -7.13 -37.66
C ARG A 249 11.94 -7.23 -39.16
N PRO A 250 12.92 -6.79 -39.98
CA PRO A 250 12.70 -6.48 -41.38
C PRO A 250 12.50 -7.72 -42.24
N LYS A 251 11.62 -7.55 -43.23
CA LYS A 251 11.32 -8.50 -44.31
C LYS A 251 12.60 -9.00 -44.98
N ARG A 252 12.81 -10.32 -44.98
CA ARG A 252 13.60 -11.02 -46.00
C ARG A 252 12.72 -12.05 -46.69
N SER A 253 13.01 -12.24 -47.96
CA SER A 253 12.16 -12.81 -48.99
C SER A 253 12.31 -14.32 -49.14
N ILE A 254 11.18 -14.98 -49.44
CA ILE A 254 10.98 -15.98 -50.51
C ILE A 254 11.60 -17.40 -50.36
N LEU A 255 10.69 -18.39 -50.53
CA LEU A 255 10.78 -19.78 -51.07
C LEU A 255 10.59 -21.01 -50.14
N SER A 256 9.77 -21.94 -50.68
CA SER A 256 9.42 -23.35 -50.34
C SER A 256 8.11 -23.56 -49.55
N TRP A 257 7.00 -24.05 -50.17
CA TRP A 257 6.60 -25.45 -50.49
C TRP A 257 6.56 -26.33 -49.22
N LYS A 258 5.54 -27.11 -48.83
CA LYS A 258 4.23 -27.60 -49.33
C LYS A 258 3.50 -28.29 -48.11
N PRO A 259 2.33 -28.98 -48.23
CA PRO A 259 1.25 -29.03 -47.23
C PRO A 259 1.21 -30.32 -46.36
N THR A 260 0.30 -30.42 -45.37
CA THR A 260 -0.88 -31.34 -45.28
C THR A 260 -1.51 -31.31 -43.87
N GLU A 261 -2.85 -31.31 -43.85
CA GLU A 261 -3.86 -31.55 -42.79
C GLU A 261 -3.78 -32.96 -42.09
N PRO A 262 -4.72 -33.43 -41.22
CA PRO A 262 -5.89 -32.81 -40.56
C PRO A 262 -6.17 -33.22 -39.06
N ASN A 263 -7.18 -32.53 -38.48
CA ASN A 263 -8.23 -32.97 -37.53
C ASN A 263 -8.05 -34.19 -36.59
N HIS A 264 -8.13 -33.93 -35.28
CA HIS A 264 -8.92 -34.66 -34.27
C HIS A 264 -9.19 -33.67 -33.11
N GLY A 265 -10.31 -33.51 -32.43
CA GLY A 265 -11.58 -34.22 -32.32
C GLY A 265 -12.17 -33.74 -30.97
N ALA A 266 -13.32 -33.07 -30.98
CA ALA A 266 -13.94 -32.49 -29.80
C ALA A 266 -14.58 -33.58 -28.91
N LEU A 267 -14.27 -33.59 -27.60
CA LEU A 267 -14.93 -34.45 -26.62
C LEU A 267 -15.96 -33.67 -25.80
N LYS A 268 -17.18 -34.21 -25.84
CA LYS A 268 -18.42 -33.73 -25.22
C LYS A 268 -18.36 -33.74 -23.69
N ARG A 269 -18.97 -32.70 -23.16
CA ARG A 269 -19.40 -32.45 -21.76
C ARG A 269 -20.43 -33.51 -21.32
N ARG A 270 -20.20 -34.17 -20.18
CA ARG A 270 -21.26 -34.89 -19.43
C ARG A 270 -21.76 -34.00 -18.29
N LYS A 271 -23.09 -33.86 -18.20
CA LYS A 271 -23.82 -33.30 -17.06
C LYS A 271 -24.26 -34.46 -16.15
N SER A 272 -24.22 -34.25 -14.84
CA SER A 272 -25.01 -34.97 -13.83
C SER A 272 -25.51 -33.93 -12.82
N VAL A 273 -26.81 -33.65 -12.79
CA VAL A 273 -27.86 -34.22 -11.91
C VAL A 273 -27.91 -33.56 -10.51
N VAL A 274 -28.93 -32.71 -10.42
CA VAL A 274 -29.74 -32.10 -9.34
C VAL A 274 -29.88 -32.85 -8.00
N SER A 275 -29.81 -32.09 -6.88
CA SER A 275 -30.87 -31.90 -5.84
C SER A 275 -30.38 -30.94 -4.73
N LEU A 276 -30.88 -29.70 -4.66
CA LEU A 276 -31.97 -29.15 -3.80
C LEU A 276 -31.67 -29.15 -2.28
N THR A 277 -31.44 -27.97 -1.68
CA THR A 277 -32.38 -27.26 -0.78
C THR A 277 -31.75 -25.98 -0.19
N SER A 278 -32.23 -24.84 -0.68
CA SER A 278 -32.46 -23.52 -0.04
C SER A 278 -32.27 -22.49 -1.16
N GLU A 279 -33.35 -21.83 -1.59
CA GLU A 279 -33.24 -20.79 -2.62
C GLU A 279 -32.35 -19.67 -2.10
N ALA A 280 -31.10 -19.63 -2.59
CA ALA A 280 -30.24 -18.48 -2.44
C ALA A 280 -30.79 -17.42 -3.39
N ASP A 281 -31.12 -16.25 -2.84
CA ASP A 281 -31.48 -15.08 -3.62
C ASP A 281 -30.22 -14.61 -4.37
N GLU A 282 -30.06 -15.08 -5.61
CA GLU A 282 -28.92 -14.76 -6.48
C GLU A 282 -28.77 -13.25 -6.71
N GLU A 283 -29.85 -12.46 -6.56
CA GLU A 283 -29.79 -11.01 -6.72
C GLU A 283 -29.28 -10.31 -5.44
N LEU A 284 -29.55 -10.87 -4.26
CA LEU A 284 -28.99 -10.41 -2.99
C LEU A 284 -27.52 -10.84 -2.81
N ASP A 285 -27.19 -12.10 -3.14
CA ASP A 285 -25.84 -12.65 -3.02
C ASP A 285 -24.88 -12.08 -4.08
N ALA A 286 -25.37 -11.68 -5.26
CA ALA A 286 -24.55 -10.96 -6.24
C ALA A 286 -24.23 -9.51 -5.81
N ARG A 287 -25.03 -8.89 -4.94
CA ARG A 287 -24.79 -7.52 -4.44
C ARG A 287 -23.82 -7.45 -3.28
N THR A 288 -23.58 -8.57 -2.62
CA THR A 288 -22.54 -8.72 -1.61
C THR A 288 -21.81 -10.03 -1.83
N HIS A 289 -20.84 -10.05 -2.75
CA HIS A 289 -19.68 -10.90 -2.51
C HIS A 289 -19.28 -10.64 -1.06
N MET A 290 -19.41 -11.66 -0.19
CA MET A 290 -18.81 -11.68 1.12
C MET A 290 -17.31 -11.52 0.88
N GLN A 291 -16.88 -10.28 0.75
CA GLN A 291 -15.49 -9.89 0.74
C GLN A 291 -15.10 -10.07 2.20
N GLY A 292 -14.77 -11.33 2.55
CA GLY A 292 -14.38 -11.71 3.89
C GLY A 292 -13.38 -10.67 4.34
N GLN A 293 -13.75 -9.90 5.37
CA GLN A 293 -12.95 -8.76 5.82
C GLN A 293 -11.52 -9.25 5.90
N SER A 294 -10.62 -8.57 5.17
CA SER A 294 -9.21 -8.94 5.10
C SER A 294 -8.76 -9.44 6.46
N ALA A 295 -8.26 -10.68 6.55
CA ALA A 295 -7.89 -11.26 7.84
C ALA A 295 -6.92 -10.34 8.60
N PHE A 296 -6.09 -9.60 7.86
CA PHE A 296 -5.25 -8.52 8.38
C PHE A 296 -6.04 -7.37 9.00
N PHE A 297 -7.11 -6.89 8.34
CA PHE A 297 -7.95 -5.83 8.88
C PHE A 297 -8.61 -6.26 10.21
N ALA A 298 -9.06 -7.51 10.32
CA ALA A 298 -9.59 -8.06 11.57
C ALA A 298 -8.56 -8.11 12.71
N MET A 299 -7.27 -8.15 12.39
CA MET A 299 -6.15 -8.15 13.35
C MET A 299 -5.73 -6.74 13.77
N LEU A 300 -6.19 -5.70 13.08
CA LEU A 300 -5.94 -4.34 13.51
C LEU A 300 -6.67 -4.06 14.83
N PRO A 301 -6.05 -3.31 15.77
CA PRO A 301 -6.73 -2.82 16.95
C PRO A 301 -8.07 -2.18 16.58
N ILE A 302 -9.09 -2.36 17.42
CA ILE A 302 -10.45 -1.92 17.12
C ILE A 302 -10.52 -0.41 16.86
N GLU A 303 -9.65 0.37 17.50
CA GLU A 303 -9.48 1.79 17.30
C GLU A 303 -9.07 2.11 15.86
N ILE A 304 -8.08 1.39 15.32
CA ILE A 304 -7.61 1.58 13.93
C ILE A 304 -8.69 1.15 12.94
N ARG A 305 -9.39 0.06 13.21
CA ARG A 305 -10.51 -0.37 12.35
C ARG A 305 -11.61 0.69 12.29
N LYS A 306 -12.00 1.24 13.44
CA LYS A 306 -12.99 2.32 13.52
C LYS A 306 -12.55 3.53 12.70
N MET A 307 -11.30 3.96 12.86
CA MET A 307 -10.74 5.06 12.07
C MET A 307 -10.78 4.81 10.57
N VAL A 308 -10.44 3.59 10.13
CA VAL A 308 -10.53 3.25 8.70
C VAL A 308 -11.97 3.26 8.23
N TYR A 309 -12.92 2.70 8.99
CA TYR A 309 -14.34 2.74 8.66
C TYR A 309 -14.88 4.16 8.58
N GLU A 310 -14.65 4.97 9.61
CA GLU A 310 -15.03 6.39 9.66
C GLU A 310 -14.46 7.17 8.48
N TYR A 311 -13.18 6.96 8.14
CA TYR A 311 -12.59 7.56 6.95
C TYR A 311 -13.27 7.06 5.66
N THR A 312 -13.54 5.76 5.52
CA THR A 312 -14.15 5.22 4.30
C THR A 312 -15.58 5.70 4.09
N GLU A 313 -16.36 5.87 5.16
CA GLU A 313 -17.73 6.41 5.16
C GLU A 313 -17.73 7.92 4.91
N ALA A 314 -16.78 8.65 5.51
CA ALA A 314 -16.66 10.09 5.30
C ALA A 314 -16.04 10.47 3.95
N ALA A 315 -15.29 9.58 3.30
CA ALA A 315 -14.54 9.88 2.08
C ALA A 315 -15.40 10.46 0.93
N PRO A 316 -16.58 9.93 0.59
CA PRO A 316 -17.45 10.56 -0.41
C PRO A 316 -17.83 12.00 -0.05
N HIS A 317 -18.08 12.26 1.24
CA HIS A 317 -18.40 13.60 1.76
C HIS A 317 -17.18 14.52 1.82
N LEU A 318 -15.97 13.97 1.94
CA LEU A 318 -14.73 14.75 1.92
C LEU A 318 -14.31 15.12 0.49
N TYR A 319 -14.32 14.20 -0.46
CA TYR A 319 -13.72 14.46 -1.77
C TYR A 319 -14.71 15.00 -2.80
N ALA A 320 -15.98 14.59 -2.75
CA ALA A 320 -16.93 14.92 -3.81
C ALA A 320 -17.47 16.37 -3.77
N PRO A 321 -17.80 16.97 -2.61
CA PRO A 321 -18.39 18.31 -2.58
C PRO A 321 -17.35 19.43 -2.45
N HIS A 322 -16.11 19.12 -2.07
CA HIS A 322 -15.11 20.14 -1.78
C HIS A 322 -14.34 20.59 -3.02
N THR A 323 -13.88 21.84 -2.97
CA THR A 323 -12.93 22.40 -3.94
C THR A 323 -11.51 22.18 -3.44
N PHE A 324 -10.70 21.47 -4.22
CA PHE A 324 -9.29 21.24 -3.91
C PHE A 324 -8.44 22.32 -4.56
N SER A 325 -7.83 23.17 -3.75
CA SER A 325 -6.96 24.25 -4.22
C SER A 325 -5.49 23.91 -3.97
N PHE A 326 -4.73 23.68 -5.03
CA PHE A 326 -3.29 23.43 -4.97
C PHE A 326 -2.52 24.69 -5.39
N LEU A 327 -1.74 25.24 -4.47
CA LEU A 327 -0.91 26.42 -4.72
C LEU A 327 0.35 26.11 -5.54
N HIS A 328 0.75 24.84 -5.62
CA HIS A 328 1.92 24.38 -6.34
C HIS A 328 1.66 23.04 -7.02
N ILE A 329 2.28 22.87 -8.19
CA ILE A 329 2.21 21.64 -8.98
C ILE A 329 2.70 20.40 -8.21
N THR A 330 3.68 20.55 -7.33
CA THR A 330 4.23 19.45 -6.54
C THR A 330 3.15 18.73 -5.73
N HIS A 331 2.16 19.45 -5.21
CA HIS A 331 1.04 18.83 -4.49
C HIS A 331 0.24 17.89 -5.38
N LEU A 332 -0.03 18.28 -6.63
CA LEU A 332 -0.68 17.42 -7.62
C LEU A 332 0.20 16.20 -7.95
N LEU A 333 1.51 16.38 -8.15
CA LEU A 333 2.42 15.30 -8.51
C LEU A 333 2.57 14.23 -7.42
N TYR A 334 2.47 14.62 -6.15
CA TYR A 334 2.51 13.71 -5.00
C TYR A 334 1.13 13.15 -4.63
N LEU A 335 0.05 13.73 -5.13
CA LEU A 335 -1.31 13.35 -4.76
C LEU A 335 -1.58 11.84 -4.98
N PRO A 336 -1.20 11.21 -6.11
CA PRO A 336 -1.41 9.78 -6.31
C PRO A 336 -0.61 8.87 -5.36
N SER A 337 0.47 9.38 -4.76
CA SER A 337 1.27 8.64 -3.77
C SER A 337 0.61 8.63 -2.39
N HIS A 338 -0.31 9.55 -2.12
CA HIS A 338 -0.94 9.74 -0.81
C HIS A 338 -2.44 9.43 -0.80
N VAL A 339 -3.10 9.53 -1.96
CA VAL A 339 -4.53 9.31 -2.11
C VAL A 339 -4.72 8.15 -3.08
N PRO A 340 -5.36 7.03 -2.66
CA PRO A 340 -5.63 5.91 -3.55
C PRO A 340 -6.43 6.35 -4.78
N GLN A 341 -6.17 5.75 -5.95
CA GLN A 341 -6.83 6.10 -7.21
C GLN A 341 -8.38 6.17 -7.11
N PRO A 342 -9.08 5.22 -6.45
CA PRO A 342 -10.54 5.31 -6.30
C PRO A 342 -11.00 6.59 -5.58
N ARG A 343 -10.16 7.18 -4.72
CA ARG A 343 -10.45 8.44 -4.02
C ARG A 343 -10.08 9.66 -4.86
N LEU A 344 -8.97 9.61 -5.60
CA LEU A 344 -8.66 10.63 -6.61
C LEU A 344 -9.81 10.80 -7.60
N ASP A 345 -10.36 9.69 -8.07
CA ASP A 345 -11.50 9.64 -9.00
C ASP A 345 -12.78 10.23 -8.40
N THR A 346 -12.86 10.50 -7.09
CA THR A 346 -14.03 11.15 -6.47
C THR A 346 -13.96 12.67 -6.41
N ILE A 347 -12.77 13.27 -6.62
CA ILE A 347 -12.60 14.73 -6.64
C ILE A 347 -13.33 15.31 -7.85
N ARG A 348 -14.16 16.33 -7.62
CA ARG A 348 -14.98 16.97 -8.67
C ARG A 348 -14.53 18.36 -9.06
N ILE A 349 -13.95 19.13 -8.14
CA ILE A 349 -13.59 20.53 -8.34
C ILE A 349 -12.13 20.70 -7.92
N LEU A 350 -11.29 21.13 -8.86
CA LEU A 350 -9.85 21.33 -8.62
C LEU A 350 -9.40 22.68 -9.16
N ARG A 351 -8.70 23.43 -8.32
CA ARG A 351 -8.01 24.67 -8.66
C ARG A 351 -6.52 24.47 -8.48
N LEU A 352 -5.73 24.80 -9.50
CA LEU A 352 -4.29 24.60 -9.50
C LEU A 352 -3.59 25.89 -9.87
N LYS A 353 -2.67 26.36 -9.03
CA LYS A 353 -1.67 27.37 -9.37
C LYS A 353 -0.38 26.66 -9.74
N TRP A 354 0.04 26.80 -10.99
CA TRP A 354 1.22 26.16 -11.56
C TRP A 354 2.29 27.22 -11.83
N THR A 355 3.19 27.39 -10.87
CA THR A 355 4.37 28.25 -11.03
C THR A 355 5.43 27.61 -11.92
N ILE A 356 5.86 28.29 -12.98
CA ILE A 356 6.95 27.85 -13.86
C ILE A 356 8.28 28.03 -13.13
N ARG A 357 9.00 26.93 -12.88
CA ARG A 357 10.35 26.97 -12.29
C ARG A 357 11.43 26.83 -13.36
N GLY A 358 11.29 25.83 -14.21
CA GLY A 358 11.99 25.70 -15.47
C GLY A 358 10.99 25.62 -16.62
N MET A 359 11.29 26.29 -17.73
CA MET A 359 10.40 26.33 -18.89
C MET A 359 10.29 24.93 -19.54
N PRO A 360 9.11 24.28 -19.55
CA PRO A 360 8.95 22.95 -20.14
C PRO A 360 9.26 22.97 -21.64
N TYR A 361 9.91 21.93 -22.14
CA TYR A 361 10.38 21.79 -23.52
C TYR A 361 11.37 22.85 -24.02
N PHE A 362 11.79 23.80 -23.18
CA PHE A 362 12.81 24.78 -23.57
C PHE A 362 14.12 24.09 -23.95
N ARG A 363 14.76 24.55 -25.02
CA ARG A 363 16.04 24.04 -25.52
C ARG A 363 17.01 25.21 -25.67
N ARG A 364 18.16 25.12 -25.00
CA ARG A 364 19.24 26.12 -25.13
C ARG A 364 19.78 26.22 -26.55
N ASN A 365 19.82 25.09 -27.26
CA ASN A 365 20.19 25.02 -28.66
C ASN A 365 19.04 24.35 -29.42
N PRO A 366 18.46 24.98 -30.46
CA PRO A 366 17.38 24.39 -31.26
C PRO A 366 17.70 23.00 -31.81
N SER A 367 18.98 22.73 -32.10
CA SER A 367 19.46 21.43 -32.59
C SER A 367 19.55 20.35 -31.50
N SER A 368 19.56 20.73 -30.22
CA SER A 368 19.56 19.76 -29.11
C SER A 368 18.25 19.00 -29.08
N LYS A 369 18.31 17.67 -29.05
CA LYS A 369 17.13 16.83 -28.82
C LYS A 369 16.65 16.86 -27.37
N ARG A 370 17.52 17.24 -26.43
CA ARG A 370 17.21 17.23 -24.99
C ARG A 370 16.73 18.61 -24.53
N PRO A 371 15.62 18.68 -23.78
CA PRO A 371 15.20 19.92 -23.12
C PRO A 371 16.24 20.34 -22.09
N ALA A 372 16.37 21.64 -21.86
CA ALA A 372 17.26 22.23 -20.85
C ALA A 372 16.81 21.87 -19.43
N TYR A 373 15.50 21.72 -19.22
CA TYR A 373 14.87 21.36 -17.95
C TYR A 373 14.06 20.06 -18.12
N PRO A 374 14.74 18.90 -18.14
CA PRO A 374 14.08 17.61 -18.36
C PRO A 374 13.12 17.24 -17.22
N GLU A 375 13.42 17.62 -15.98
CA GLU A 375 12.55 17.36 -14.83
C GLU A 375 11.26 18.19 -14.91
N ASP A 376 11.34 19.50 -15.18
CA ASP A 376 10.15 20.34 -15.35
C ASP A 376 9.30 19.89 -16.55
N THR A 377 9.94 19.42 -17.63
CA THR A 377 9.24 18.83 -18.77
C THR A 377 8.49 17.55 -18.37
N ALA A 378 9.15 16.65 -17.63
CA ALA A 378 8.50 15.43 -17.14
C ALA A 378 7.38 15.73 -16.14
N ASN A 379 7.56 16.73 -15.28
CA ASN A 379 6.54 17.20 -14.34
C ASN A 379 5.35 17.82 -15.06
N TRP A 380 5.58 18.56 -16.15
CA TRP A 380 4.55 19.08 -17.03
C TRP A 380 3.69 17.95 -17.59
N GLU A 381 4.32 16.97 -18.24
CA GLU A 381 3.60 15.83 -18.82
C GLU A 381 2.83 15.02 -17.77
N LYS A 382 3.51 14.68 -16.67
CA LYS A 382 2.93 13.90 -15.58
C LYS A 382 1.78 14.62 -14.88
N GLY A 383 1.86 15.92 -14.68
CA GLY A 383 0.79 16.70 -14.05
C GLY A 383 -0.50 16.64 -14.86
N TRP A 384 -0.40 16.83 -16.18
CA TRP A 384 -1.54 16.70 -17.08
C TRP A 384 -2.07 15.27 -17.17
N ASP A 385 -1.21 14.26 -17.12
CA ASP A 385 -1.63 12.85 -17.09
C ASP A 385 -2.41 12.50 -15.82
N ILE A 386 -1.99 13.03 -14.67
CA ILE A 386 -2.72 12.87 -13.41
C ILE A 386 -4.10 13.49 -13.54
N LEU A 387 -4.21 14.73 -14.01
CA LEU A 387 -5.50 15.41 -14.22
C LEU A 387 -6.41 14.64 -15.19
N ALA A 388 -5.84 14.10 -16.28
CA ALA A 388 -6.56 13.29 -17.25
C ALA A 388 -7.08 11.97 -16.67
N SER A 389 -6.41 11.42 -15.65
CA SER A 389 -6.82 10.18 -14.99
C SER A 389 -8.01 10.35 -14.04
N MET A 390 -8.35 11.57 -13.62
CA MET A 390 -9.38 11.83 -12.60
C MET A 390 -10.79 11.71 -13.17
N LYS A 391 -11.38 10.52 -13.05
CA LYS A 391 -12.61 10.13 -13.78
C LYS A 391 -13.87 10.95 -13.51
N ARG A 392 -13.96 11.64 -12.37
CA ARG A 392 -15.13 12.46 -12.01
C ARG A 392 -14.81 13.94 -11.84
N LEU A 393 -13.65 14.39 -12.31
CA LEU A 393 -13.32 15.80 -12.33
C LEU A 393 -14.30 16.54 -13.25
N ARG A 394 -15.06 17.49 -12.70
CA ARG A 394 -16.11 18.25 -13.41
C ARG A 394 -15.69 19.69 -13.67
N ASP A 395 -14.96 20.27 -12.73
CA ASP A 395 -14.53 21.66 -12.77
C ASP A 395 -13.03 21.71 -12.50
N LEU A 396 -12.29 22.23 -13.47
CA LEU A 396 -10.85 22.34 -13.44
C LEU A 396 -10.46 23.77 -13.82
N ARG A 397 -9.83 24.50 -12.89
CA ARG A 397 -9.20 25.79 -13.16
C ARG A 397 -7.70 25.69 -12.91
N VAL A 398 -6.90 25.97 -13.94
CA VAL A 398 -5.44 25.99 -13.84
C VAL A 398 -4.95 27.40 -14.13
N SER A 399 -4.20 27.98 -13.20
CA SER A 399 -3.51 29.27 -13.36
C SER A 399 -2.02 29.00 -13.52
N ILE A 400 -1.49 29.20 -14.72
CA ILE A 400 -0.07 29.07 -14.97
C ILE A 400 0.58 30.42 -14.73
N VAL A 401 1.60 30.46 -13.89
CA VAL A 401 2.24 31.72 -13.45
C VAL A 401 3.73 31.63 -13.69
N ASP A 402 4.28 32.64 -14.36
CA ASP A 402 5.70 32.85 -14.43
C ASP A 402 6.15 33.81 -13.33
N PRO A 403 6.89 33.35 -12.30
CA PRO A 403 7.41 34.22 -11.26
C PRO A 403 8.67 34.98 -11.70
N SER A 404 9.16 34.75 -12.91
CA SER A 404 10.41 35.34 -13.37
C SER A 404 10.28 36.85 -13.56
N PRO A 405 11.30 37.64 -13.17
CA PRO A 405 11.27 39.08 -13.37
C PRO A 405 11.20 39.39 -14.88
N GLU A 406 10.40 40.39 -15.25
CA GLU A 406 10.24 40.87 -16.64
C GLU A 406 9.73 39.81 -17.64
N GLY A 407 9.20 38.67 -17.15
CA GLY A 407 8.65 37.64 -18.03
C GLY A 407 9.69 37.04 -18.97
N ILE A 408 10.91 36.75 -18.50
CA ILE A 408 12.01 36.22 -19.33
C ILE A 408 11.64 34.94 -20.10
N TRP A 409 10.62 34.20 -19.66
CA TRP A 409 10.16 33.00 -20.35
C TRP A 409 9.11 33.26 -21.43
N GLU A 410 8.57 34.48 -21.58
CA GLU A 410 7.49 34.80 -22.51
C GLU A 410 7.84 34.43 -23.96
N GLY A 411 8.98 34.92 -24.47
CA GLY A 411 9.43 34.60 -25.82
C GLY A 411 9.65 33.10 -26.05
N HIS A 412 10.13 32.39 -25.02
CA HIS A 412 10.34 30.95 -25.07
C HIS A 412 9.03 30.17 -25.01
N TRP A 413 8.06 30.65 -24.22
CA TRP A 413 6.71 30.11 -24.13
C TRP A 413 6.01 30.15 -25.47
N LEU A 414 5.98 31.32 -26.11
CA LEU A 414 5.37 31.49 -27.43
C LEU A 414 5.99 30.54 -28.47
N GLY A 415 7.31 30.29 -28.38
CA GLY A 415 8.01 29.37 -29.27
C GLY A 415 7.66 27.88 -29.12
N VAL A 416 7.12 27.46 -27.96
CA VAL A 416 6.75 26.06 -27.68
C VAL A 416 5.28 25.87 -27.32
N GLU A 417 4.46 26.93 -27.44
CA GLU A 417 3.08 26.97 -26.97
C GLU A 417 2.25 25.81 -27.54
N GLY A 418 2.35 25.53 -28.85
CA GLY A 418 1.65 24.41 -29.46
C GLY A 418 1.97 23.06 -28.82
N ILE A 419 3.23 22.81 -28.42
CA ILE A 419 3.64 21.56 -27.75
C ILE A 419 3.06 21.50 -26.33
N LEU A 420 3.02 22.64 -25.62
CA LEU A 420 2.44 22.71 -24.28
C LEU A 420 0.95 22.41 -24.29
N ILE A 421 0.22 22.95 -25.27
CA ILE A 421 -1.22 22.73 -25.44
C ILE A 421 -1.54 21.24 -25.71
N GLU A 422 -0.69 20.50 -26.44
CA GLU A 422 -0.90 19.07 -26.69
C GLU A 422 -1.01 18.23 -25.41
N ALA A 423 -0.28 18.59 -24.35
CA ALA A 423 -0.41 17.92 -23.05
C ALA A 423 -1.76 18.19 -22.40
N MET A 424 -2.26 19.41 -22.53
CA MET A 424 -3.55 19.84 -21.96
C MET A 424 -4.74 19.15 -22.63
N LYS A 425 -4.65 18.87 -23.94
CA LYS A 425 -5.67 18.13 -24.72
C LYS A 425 -5.98 16.72 -24.19
N ARG A 426 -5.10 16.16 -23.36
CA ARG A 426 -5.31 14.84 -22.72
C ARG A 426 -6.42 14.88 -21.67
N VAL A 427 -6.68 16.03 -21.06
CA VAL A 427 -7.74 16.20 -20.05
C VAL A 427 -9.08 16.47 -20.74
N ARG A 428 -9.92 15.44 -20.89
CA ARG A 428 -11.19 15.54 -21.65
C ARG A 428 -12.46 15.50 -20.80
N ILE A 429 -12.32 15.18 -19.52
CA ILE A 429 -13.45 14.84 -18.63
C ILE A 429 -14.17 16.08 -18.05
N PRO A 430 -13.48 17.17 -17.65
CA PRO A 430 -14.15 18.29 -17.01
C PRO A 430 -15.17 18.98 -17.93
N ARG A 431 -16.29 19.39 -17.34
CA ARG A 431 -17.34 20.17 -18.01
C ARG A 431 -16.92 21.65 -18.11
N ASN A 432 -16.39 22.17 -17.00
CA ASN A 432 -15.75 23.47 -16.94
C ASN A 432 -14.25 23.22 -16.88
N TYR A 433 -13.52 23.63 -17.91
CA TYR A 433 -12.07 23.51 -17.95
C TYR A 433 -11.49 24.85 -18.38
N GLU A 434 -10.90 25.58 -17.44
CA GLU A 434 -10.32 26.89 -17.68
C GLU A 434 -8.82 26.85 -17.40
N VAL A 435 -8.04 27.39 -18.33
CA VAL A 435 -6.59 27.51 -18.18
C VAL A 435 -6.18 28.94 -18.45
N MET A 436 -5.75 29.62 -17.38
CA MET A 436 -5.17 30.95 -17.48
C MET A 436 -3.70 30.81 -17.85
N LEU A 437 -3.35 31.36 -19.00
CA LEU A 437 -2.01 31.36 -19.55
C LEU A 437 -1.14 32.42 -18.85
N PRO A 438 0.19 32.25 -18.81
CA PRO A 438 1.06 33.10 -17.99
C PRO A 438 1.26 34.52 -18.53
N TYR A 439 0.96 34.79 -19.81
CA TYR A 439 1.22 36.09 -20.44
C TYR A 439 0.03 36.62 -21.25
N ALA A 440 -0.10 37.94 -21.34
CA ALA A 440 -1.12 38.60 -22.15
C ALA A 440 -0.94 38.37 -23.66
N SER A 441 0.29 38.13 -24.11
CA SER A 441 0.63 37.84 -25.51
C SER A 441 0.26 36.41 -25.94
N CYS A 442 -0.05 35.52 -25.00
CA CYS A 442 -0.43 34.15 -25.30
C CYS A 442 -1.66 34.08 -26.19
N ARG A 443 -1.65 33.08 -27.08
CA ARG A 443 -2.78 32.81 -27.97
C ARG A 443 -3.86 32.05 -27.21
N VAL A 444 -5.09 32.51 -27.33
CA VAL A 444 -6.27 31.86 -26.72
C VAL A 444 -7.13 31.14 -27.75
N ASP A 445 -6.79 31.26 -29.03
CA ASP A 445 -7.47 30.69 -30.20
C ASP A 445 -6.92 29.32 -30.61
N TRP A 446 -6.10 28.66 -29.77
CA TRP A 446 -5.60 27.32 -30.07
C TRP A 446 -6.74 26.32 -30.21
N ASP A 447 -6.66 25.49 -31.25
CA ASP A 447 -7.52 24.31 -31.37
C ASP A 447 -7.16 23.32 -30.25
N VAL A 448 -8.02 23.22 -29.24
CA VAL A 448 -7.93 22.27 -28.13
C VAL A 448 -8.52 20.90 -28.48
N GLY A 449 -8.93 20.69 -29.73
CA GLY A 449 -9.51 19.44 -30.23
C GLY A 449 -10.83 19.11 -29.52
N GLY A 450 -11.04 17.83 -29.20
CA GLY A 450 -12.23 17.37 -28.47
C GLY A 450 -12.26 17.71 -26.97
N CYS A 451 -11.40 18.62 -26.51
CA CYS A 451 -11.34 19.06 -25.12
C CYS A 451 -12.16 20.35 -24.93
N ASN A 452 -12.88 20.46 -23.81
CA ASN A 452 -13.67 21.67 -23.47
C ASN A 452 -12.83 22.78 -22.82
N ALA A 453 -11.51 22.78 -23.01
CA ALA A 453 -10.61 23.76 -22.41
C ALA A 453 -10.86 25.17 -22.98
N LYS A 454 -11.07 26.13 -22.09
CA LYS A 454 -11.07 27.56 -22.40
C LYS A 454 -9.73 28.14 -21.97
N LEU A 455 -8.97 28.62 -22.95
CA LEU A 455 -7.74 29.34 -22.70
C LEU A 455 -8.06 30.80 -22.40
N LEU A 456 -7.55 31.32 -21.30
CA LEU A 456 -7.80 32.67 -20.84
C LEU A 456 -6.47 33.42 -20.72
N ARG A 457 -6.50 34.72 -21.01
CA ARG A 457 -5.38 35.62 -20.70
C ARG A 457 -5.36 35.93 -19.21
N PRO A 458 -4.20 36.27 -18.63
CA PRO A 458 -4.17 36.75 -17.26
C PRO A 458 -5.02 38.03 -17.15
N SER A 459 -5.91 38.08 -16.15
CA SER A 459 -6.68 39.30 -15.86
C SER A 459 -5.79 40.28 -15.09
N LEU A 460 -5.78 41.56 -15.50
CA LEU A 460 -5.01 42.63 -14.84
C LEU A 460 -5.30 42.74 -13.34
N GLU A 461 -6.48 42.32 -12.88
CA GLU A 461 -6.88 42.35 -11.46
C GLU A 461 -6.20 41.26 -10.60
N GLU A 462 -5.70 40.17 -11.19
CA GLU A 462 -5.05 39.09 -10.45
C GLU A 462 -3.54 39.30 -10.25
N GLU A 463 -2.91 40.26 -10.95
CA GLU A 463 -1.47 40.56 -10.76
C GLU A 463 -1.17 41.33 -9.48
N ALA A 464 -2.21 41.87 -8.80
CA ALA A 464 -2.06 42.70 -7.61
C ALA A 464 -2.07 41.94 -6.26
N GLY A 465 -2.17 40.60 -6.25
CA GLY A 465 -2.24 39.78 -5.04
C GLY A 465 -1.42 38.50 -5.10
#